data_AF-A0A1F7BF31-F1
#
_entry.id   AF-A0A1F7BF31-F1
#
_cell.length_a   1.000
_cell.length_b   1.000
_cell.length_c   1.000
_cell.angle_alpha   90.00
_cell.angle_beta   90.00
_cell.angle_gamma   90.00
#
_symmetry.space_group_name_H-M   'P 1'
#
loop_
_entity.id
_entity.type
_entity.pdbx_description
1 polymer ?
#
loop_
_entity_poly.entity_id
_entity_poly.type
_entity_poly.pdbx_seq_one_letter_code
_entity_poly.pdbx_strand_id
1 'polypeptide(L)'
;MKRFWMILAGALLLSACGTQGTAVYNHLGNVVGSVRVDDDNHATIFNDGNESIGTLNGKIVHAQKRRAGQVTDNKILDIRRKEIGTVVDGTDCYNASGMRVGRLSSVINPEAAGGACLLLLLQ
;
A
#
# COMPACT_ATOMS: atom_id res chain seq x y z
N MET A 1 54.91 29.37 -7.37
CA MET A 1 53.54 29.10 -7.88
C MET A 1 53.10 27.70 -7.45
N LYS A 2 51.79 27.50 -7.31
CA LYS A 2 51.03 26.25 -7.02
C LYS A 2 50.67 25.98 -5.55
N ARG A 3 49.55 26.60 -5.17
CA ARG A 3 48.62 26.15 -4.14
C ARG A 3 47.90 24.90 -4.66
N PHE A 4 47.84 23.83 -3.89
CA PHE A 4 46.93 22.71 -4.11
C PHE A 4 45.98 22.64 -2.91
N TRP A 5 44.75 23.07 -3.11
CA TRP A 5 43.66 22.89 -2.14
C TRP A 5 43.04 21.52 -2.41
N MET A 6 43.19 20.58 -1.46
CA MET A 6 42.34 19.40 -1.40
C MET A 6 41.04 19.80 -0.73
N ILE A 7 39.99 20.02 -1.53
CA ILE A 7 38.63 20.09 -1.02
C ILE A 7 38.12 18.65 -0.95
N LEU A 8 38.19 18.08 0.25
CA LEU A 8 37.55 16.81 0.59
C LEU A 8 36.04 17.06 0.66
N ALA A 9 35.36 16.93 -0.48
CA ALA A 9 33.91 17.00 -0.52
C ALA A 9 33.33 15.71 0.07
N GLY A 10 33.06 15.73 1.38
CA GLY A 10 32.27 14.71 2.05
C GLY A 10 30.85 14.71 1.49
N ALA A 11 30.55 13.76 0.61
CA ALA A 11 29.19 13.47 0.19
C ALA A 11 28.44 12.84 1.37
N LEU A 12 27.84 13.69 2.22
CA LEU A 12 26.79 13.30 3.14
C LEU A 12 25.60 12.84 2.30
N LEU A 13 25.50 11.53 2.10
CA LEU A 13 24.26 10.88 1.66
C LEU A 13 23.19 11.22 2.70
N LEU A 14 22.34 12.21 2.41
CA LEU A 14 21.05 12.33 3.06
C LEU A 14 20.30 11.04 2.74
N SER A 15 20.31 10.09 3.67
CA SER A 15 19.31 9.03 3.70
C SER A 15 17.96 9.74 3.76
N ALA A 16 17.30 9.84 2.62
CA ALA A 16 15.89 10.22 2.56
C ALA A 16 15.18 9.24 3.48
N CYS A 17 14.79 9.73 4.66
CA CYS A 17 13.94 9.01 5.59
C CYS A 17 12.56 8.96 4.96
N GLY A 18 12.42 8.14 3.92
CA GLY A 18 11.13 7.79 3.35
C GLY A 18 10.39 7.02 4.43
N THR A 19 9.20 7.50 4.79
CA THR A 19 8.28 6.78 5.66
C THR A 19 8.15 5.35 5.15
N GLN A 20 8.68 4.37 5.90
CA GLN A 20 8.60 2.97 5.53
C GLN A 20 7.13 2.60 5.39
N GLY A 21 6.72 2.16 4.19
CA GLY A 21 5.37 1.69 3.95
C GLY A 21 5.09 0.41 4.74
N THR A 22 3.82 0.18 5.07
CA THR A 22 3.37 -1.07 5.68
C THR A 22 3.45 -2.18 4.64
N ALA A 23 4.27 -3.22 4.91
CA ALA A 23 4.37 -4.39 4.06
C ALA A 23 3.04 -5.14 3.97
N VAL A 24 2.73 -5.66 2.79
CA VAL A 24 1.55 -6.48 2.48
C VAL A 24 2.01 -7.90 2.17
N TYR A 25 1.41 -8.87 2.86
CA TYR A 25 1.69 -10.29 2.72
C TYR A 25 0.49 -11.01 2.11
N ASN A 26 0.76 -12.01 1.28
CA ASN A 26 -0.28 -12.94 0.85
C ASN A 26 -0.57 -14.00 1.96
N HIS A 27 -1.55 -14.87 1.70
CA HIS A 27 -1.94 -15.93 2.64
C HIS A 27 -0.82 -16.95 2.96
N LEU A 28 0.21 -17.05 2.11
CA LEU A 28 1.39 -17.90 2.32
C LEU A 28 2.47 -17.22 3.16
N GLY A 29 2.31 -15.93 3.50
CA GLY A 29 3.30 -15.15 4.24
C GLY A 29 4.40 -14.54 3.39
N ASN A 30 4.30 -14.58 2.06
CA ASN A 30 5.24 -13.90 1.18
C ASN A 30 4.87 -12.42 1.07
N VAL A 31 5.87 -11.53 1.09
CA VAL A 31 5.68 -10.11 0.78
C VAL A 31 5.30 -9.98 -0.70
N VAL A 32 4.23 -9.26 -0.98
CA VAL A 32 3.75 -9.00 -2.35
C VAL A 32 3.68 -7.51 -2.68
N GLY A 33 4.05 -6.66 -1.72
CA GLY A 33 4.07 -5.21 -1.90
C GLY A 33 4.05 -4.46 -0.58
N SER A 34 3.73 -3.18 -0.66
CA SER A 34 3.56 -2.30 0.49
C SER A 34 2.50 -1.24 0.25
N VAL A 35 1.99 -0.66 1.33
CA VAL A 35 1.11 0.51 1.29
C VAL A 35 1.74 1.64 2.08
N ARG A 36 1.81 2.82 1.48
CA ARG A 36 2.26 4.05 2.14
C ARG A 36 1.05 4.96 2.31
N VAL A 37 0.71 5.29 3.55
CA VAL A 37 -0.30 6.30 3.85
C VAL A 37 0.35 7.66 3.62
N ASP A 38 -0.16 8.39 2.62
CA ASP A 38 0.35 9.71 2.24
C ASP A 38 -0.31 10.81 3.10
N ASP A 39 -1.61 10.67 3.34
CA ASP A 39 -2.41 11.51 4.25
C ASP A 39 -3.68 10.77 4.70
N ASP A 40 -4.56 11.42 5.47
CA ASP A 40 -5.79 10.83 6.02
C ASP A 40 -6.75 10.28 4.96
N ASN A 41 -6.66 10.75 3.71
CA ASN A 41 -7.52 10.36 2.60
C ASN A 41 -6.74 9.79 1.41
N HIS A 42 -5.41 9.67 1.48
CA HIS A 42 -4.60 9.22 0.36
C HIS A 42 -3.61 8.17 0.80
N ALA A 43 -3.56 7.08 0.04
CA ALA A 43 -2.53 6.07 0.19
C ALA A 43 -2.07 5.58 -1.18
N THR A 44 -0.78 5.32 -1.30
CA THR A 44 -0.17 4.71 -2.48
C THR A 44 0.16 3.24 -2.19
N ILE A 45 -0.26 2.33 -3.07
CA ILE A 45 0.07 0.91 -2.99
C ILE A 45 1.15 0.59 -4.03
N PHE A 46 2.17 -0.13 -3.58
CA PHE A 46 3.33 -0.55 -4.34
C PHE A 46 3.38 -2.07 -4.45
N ASN A 47 3.85 -2.59 -5.58
CA ASN A 47 4.23 -4.00 -5.70
C ASN A 47 5.58 -4.27 -4.98
N ASP A 48 6.02 -5.53 -4.99
CA ASP A 48 7.31 -5.95 -4.43
C ASP A 48 8.52 -5.28 -5.12
N GLY A 49 8.37 -4.86 -6.38
CA GLY A 49 9.33 -4.04 -7.13
C GLY A 49 9.34 -2.55 -6.80
N ASN A 50 8.57 -2.09 -5.80
CA ASN A 50 8.39 -0.67 -5.44
C ASN A 50 7.76 0.20 -6.55
N GLU A 51 7.07 -0.41 -7.51
CA GLU A 51 6.29 0.33 -8.51
C GLU A 51 4.89 0.63 -7.95
N SER A 52 4.41 1.86 -8.13
CA SER A 52 3.04 2.20 -7.75
C SER A 52 2.05 1.50 -8.69
N ILE A 53 1.25 0.59 -8.13
CA ILE A 53 0.25 -0.19 -8.86
C ILE A 53 -1.17 0.30 -8.59
N GLY A 54 -1.37 1.08 -7.53
CA GLY A 54 -2.65 1.68 -7.22
C GLY A 54 -2.58 2.78 -6.19
N THR A 55 -3.70 3.47 -6.04
CA THR A 55 -3.90 4.51 -5.05
C THR A 55 -5.29 4.42 -4.44
N LEU A 56 -5.43 4.85 -3.21
CA LEU A 56 -6.71 5.11 -2.57
C LEU A 56 -6.91 6.62 -2.48
N ASN A 57 -8.02 7.14 -3.02
CA ASN A 57 -8.43 8.53 -2.85
C ASN A 57 -9.77 8.58 -2.10
N GLY A 58 -9.72 8.96 -0.83
CA GLY A 58 -10.80 8.83 0.14
C GLY A 58 -11.20 7.37 0.29
N LYS A 59 -12.33 7.00 -0.31
CA LYS A 59 -12.87 5.62 -0.31
C LYS A 59 -12.67 4.89 -1.63
N ILE A 60 -12.20 5.58 -2.68
CA ILE A 60 -12.13 5.02 -4.03
C ILE A 60 -10.74 4.49 -4.30
N VAL A 61 -10.66 3.21 -4.68
CA VAL A 61 -9.40 2.57 -5.04
C VAL A 61 -9.22 2.62 -6.55
N HIS A 62 -8.06 3.06 -6.98
CA HIS A 62 -7.61 3.03 -8.37
C HIS A 62 -6.49 2.02 -8.53
N ALA A 63 -6.57 1.18 -9.56
CA ALA A 63 -5.49 0.33 -10.02
C ALA A 63 -5.09 0.79 -11.43
N GLN A 64 -3.79 0.99 -11.67
CA GLN A 64 -3.30 1.44 -12.98
C GLN A 64 -4.07 2.65 -13.54
N LYS A 65 -4.34 3.65 -12.70
CA LYS A 65 -5.09 4.89 -13.03
C LYS A 65 -6.56 4.69 -13.40
N ARG A 66 -7.13 3.50 -13.22
CA ARG A 66 -8.56 3.21 -13.41
C ARG A 66 -9.20 2.87 -12.08
N ARG A 67 -10.46 3.25 -11.90
CA ARG A 67 -11.23 2.84 -10.71
C ARG A 67 -11.32 1.31 -10.68
N ALA A 68 -10.87 0.71 -9.58
CA ALA A 68 -10.90 -0.72 -9.34
C ALA A 68 -12.06 -1.12 -8.41
N GLY A 69 -12.42 -0.23 -7.49
CA GLY A 69 -13.44 -0.50 -6.49
C GLY A 69 -13.56 0.62 -5.47
N GLN A 70 -14.06 0.28 -4.29
CA GLN A 70 -14.16 1.18 -3.16
C GLN A 70 -14.12 0.43 -1.83
N VAL A 71 -13.66 1.12 -0.78
CA VAL A 71 -13.65 0.62 0.60
C VAL A 71 -14.67 1.40 1.41
N THR A 72 -15.55 0.73 2.14
CA THR A 72 -16.51 1.37 3.05
C THR A 72 -16.79 0.49 4.24
N ASP A 73 -16.68 1.03 5.45
CA ASP A 73 -17.02 0.34 6.71
C ASP A 73 -16.40 -1.07 6.78
N ASN A 74 -15.08 -1.14 6.54
CA ASN A 74 -14.28 -2.37 6.43
C ASN A 74 -14.61 -3.29 5.24
N LYS A 75 -15.68 -3.03 4.49
CA LYS A 75 -16.03 -3.80 3.29
C LYS A 75 -15.24 -3.33 2.09
N ILE A 76 -14.85 -4.27 1.26
CA ILE A 76 -14.18 -4.06 -0.02
C ILE A 76 -15.18 -4.38 -1.11
N LEU A 77 -15.52 -3.38 -1.91
CA LEU A 77 -16.45 -3.53 -3.02
C LEU A 77 -15.71 -3.41 -4.36
N ASP A 78 -16.12 -4.21 -5.33
CA ASP A 78 -15.64 -4.11 -6.70
C ASP A 78 -16.18 -2.86 -7.42
N ILE A 79 -15.80 -2.68 -8.68
CA ILE A 79 -16.27 -1.58 -9.53
C ILE A 79 -17.81 -1.54 -9.71
N ARG A 80 -18.49 -2.68 -9.56
CA ARG A 80 -19.95 -2.83 -9.63
C ARG A 80 -20.63 -2.67 -8.27
N ARG A 81 -19.87 -2.31 -7.22
CA ARG A 81 -20.30 -2.21 -5.82
C ARG A 81 -20.72 -3.55 -5.20
N LYS A 82 -20.29 -4.68 -5.76
CA LYS A 82 -20.47 -5.98 -5.13
C LYS A 82 -19.41 -6.15 -4.05
N GLU A 83 -19.81 -6.62 -2.88
CA GLU A 83 -18.85 -7.00 -1.83
C GLU A 83 -18.02 -8.19 -2.28
N ILE A 84 -16.70 -8.01 -2.29
CA ILE A 84 -15.72 -9.03 -2.70
C ILE A 84 -14.72 -9.36 -1.59
N GLY A 85 -14.74 -8.61 -0.50
CA GLY A 85 -13.91 -8.90 0.66
C GLY A 85 -14.16 -7.94 1.82
N THR A 86 -13.40 -8.14 2.89
CA THR A 86 -13.43 -7.34 4.10
C THR A 86 -12.04 -7.20 4.71
N VAL A 87 -11.81 -6.11 5.43
CA VAL A 87 -10.64 -5.91 6.29
C VAL A 87 -11.04 -6.14 7.73
N VAL A 88 -10.33 -7.02 8.43
CA VAL A 88 -10.56 -7.28 9.86
C VAL A 88 -9.35 -6.75 10.64
N ASP A 89 -9.62 -6.13 11.79
CA ASP A 89 -8.63 -5.55 12.71
C ASP A 89 -7.66 -4.54 12.07
N GLY A 90 -8.04 -3.95 10.92
CA GLY A 90 -7.21 -3.00 10.18
C GLY A 90 -5.99 -3.63 9.50
N THR A 91 -5.83 -4.96 9.51
CA THR A 91 -4.68 -5.64 8.90
C THR A 91 -5.04 -6.84 8.03
N ASP A 92 -6.10 -7.57 8.35
CA ASP A 92 -6.34 -8.88 7.73
C ASP A 92 -7.31 -8.76 6.56
N CYS A 93 -6.88 -9.23 5.40
CA CYS A 93 -7.68 -9.20 4.19
C CYS A 93 -8.40 -10.55 4.01
N TYR A 94 -9.73 -10.51 3.94
CA TYR A 94 -10.56 -11.68 3.66
C TYR A 94 -11.33 -11.49 2.36
N ASN A 95 -11.51 -12.57 1.59
CA ASN A 95 -12.39 -12.56 0.42
C ASN A 95 -13.88 -12.76 0.83
N ALA A 96 -14.79 -12.67 -0.15
CA ALA A 96 -16.23 -12.85 0.07
C ALA A 96 -16.64 -14.23 0.63
N SER A 97 -15.79 -15.25 0.54
CA SER A 97 -16.03 -16.57 1.14
C SER A 97 -15.53 -16.69 2.58
N GLY A 98 -14.92 -15.64 3.14
CA GLY A 98 -14.34 -15.64 4.47
C GLY A 98 -12.95 -16.29 4.56
N MET A 99 -12.27 -16.52 3.43
CA MET A 99 -10.90 -17.00 3.43
C MET A 99 -9.93 -15.82 3.52
N ARG A 100 -8.94 -15.90 4.43
CA ARG A 100 -7.87 -14.90 4.52
C ARG A 100 -6.99 -14.99 3.28
N VAL A 101 -6.91 -13.92 2.51
CA VAL A 101 -6.09 -13.83 1.29
C VAL A 101 -4.76 -13.13 1.51
N GLY A 102 -4.65 -12.36 2.60
CA GLY A 102 -3.44 -11.64 2.96
C GLY A 102 -3.56 -10.90 4.28
N ARG A 103 -2.48 -10.18 4.63
CA ARG A 103 -2.37 -9.39 5.86
C ARG A 103 -1.38 -8.25 5.67
N LEU A 104 -1.58 -7.14 6.38
CA LEU A 104 -0.64 -6.04 6.52
C LEU A 104 0.26 -6.24 7.76
N SER A 105 1.52 -5.78 7.70
CA SER A 105 2.48 -5.85 8.83
C SER A 105 2.09 -5.00 10.04
N SER A 106 1.29 -3.96 9.85
CA SER A 106 0.88 -3.04 10.91
C SER A 106 -0.53 -2.52 10.68
N VAL A 107 -1.21 -2.15 11.77
CA VAL A 107 -2.51 -1.48 11.73
C VAL A 107 -2.32 -0.09 11.16
N ILE A 108 -3.07 0.22 10.11
CA ILE A 108 -3.14 1.55 9.49
C ILE A 108 -4.60 1.99 9.38
N ASN A 109 -4.83 3.17 8.80
CA ASN A 109 -6.18 3.63 8.48
C ASN A 109 -6.97 2.51 7.73
N PRO A 110 -8.23 2.20 8.13
CA PRO A 110 -8.99 1.10 7.54
C PRO A 110 -9.22 1.21 6.03
N GLU A 111 -9.43 2.41 5.51
CA GLU A 111 -9.58 2.63 4.07
C GLU A 111 -8.28 2.31 3.33
N ALA A 112 -7.12 2.75 3.85
CA ALA A 112 -5.80 2.44 3.29
C ALA A 112 -5.52 0.93 3.31
N ALA A 113 -5.82 0.26 4.43
CA ALA A 113 -5.74 -1.19 4.53
C ALA A 113 -6.64 -1.88 3.50
N GLY A 114 -7.88 -1.42 3.34
CA GLY A 114 -8.82 -1.94 2.36
C GLY A 114 -8.38 -1.72 0.91
N GLY A 115 -7.71 -0.59 0.62
CA GLY A 115 -7.12 -0.33 -0.69
C GLY A 115 -6.05 -1.35 -1.06
N ALA A 116 -5.15 -1.65 -0.12
CA ALA A 116 -4.15 -2.70 -0.29
C ALA A 116 -4.80 -4.09 -0.44
N CYS A 117 -5.78 -4.41 0.42
CA CYS A 117 -6.52 -5.67 0.35
C CYS A 117 -7.30 -5.85 -0.95
N LEU A 118 -7.87 -4.78 -1.53
CA LEU A 118 -8.55 -4.87 -2.82
C LEU A 118 -7.60 -5.33 -3.91
N LEU A 119 -6.38 -4.79 -3.97
CA LEU A 119 -5.43 -5.18 -5.01
C LEU A 119 -4.99 -6.64 -4.87
N LEU A 120 -4.93 -7.19 -3.65
CA LEU A 120 -4.74 -8.63 -3.44
C LEU A 120 -5.89 -9.48 -3.99
N LEU A 121 -7.13 -9.00 -3.86
CA LEU A 121 -8.33 -9.70 -4.32
C LEU A 121 -8.51 -9.67 -5.84
N LEU A 122 -7.76 -8.82 -6.55
CA LEU A 122 -7.79 -8.68 -8.01
C LEU A 122 -6.68 -9.47 -8.72
N GLN A 123 -5.77 -10.10 -7.98
CA GLN A 123 -4.69 -10.94 -8.51
C GLN A 123 -5.17 -12.33 -8.91
#